data_AF-A0A448B4X6-F1
#
_entry.id   AF-A0A448B4X6-F1
#
_cell.length_a   1.000
_cell.length_b   1.000
_cell.length_c   1.000
_cell.angle_alpha   90.00
_cell.angle_beta   90.00
_cell.angle_gamma   90.00
#
_symmetry.space_group_name_H-M   'P 1'
#
loop_
_entity.id
_entity.type
_entity.pdbx_description
1 polymer ?
#
loop_
_entity_poly.entity_id
_entity_poly.type
_entity_poly.pdbx_seq_one_letter_code
_entity_poly.pdbx_strand_id
1 'polypeptide(L)' 'MKSKSTAALLAFFLGGLGIHRFYLGQNGVGILYLVFCWTFIPALVAFFDFFVLIFMSENRFNCKYNFNTGF' A
#
# COMPACT_ATOMS: atom_id res chain seq x y z
N MET A 1 0.42 6.52 13.85
CA MET A 1 -0.63 6.79 12.85
C MET A 1 0.03 6.78 11.47
N LYS A 2 -0.42 5.89 10.59
CA LYS A 2 0.01 5.80 9.19
C LYS A 2 -0.62 6.97 8.42
N SER A 3 0.13 7.56 7.50
CA SER A 3 -0.34 8.67 6.65
C SER A 3 -0.69 8.17 5.26
N LYS A 4 -1.88 8.56 4.77
CA LYS A 4 -2.37 8.22 3.41
C LYS A 4 -1.40 8.70 2.33
N SER A 5 -0.98 9.97 2.40
CA SER A 5 -0.10 10.58 1.41
C SER A 5 1.24 9.86 1.33
N THR A 6 1.80 9.44 2.47
CA THR A 6 3.02 8.63 2.52
C THR A 6 2.81 7.27 1.87
N ALA A 7 1.70 6.58 2.16
CA ALA A 7 1.38 5.31 1.52
C ALA A 7 1.22 5.44 0.00
N ALA A 8 0.58 6.52 -0.49
CA ALA A 8 0.46 6.81 -1.91
C ALA A 8 1.83 7.11 -2.56
N LEU A 9 2.68 7.92 -1.92
CA LEU A 9 4.01 8.20 -2.42
C LEU A 9 4.86 6.93 -2.52
N LEU A 10 4.78 6.05 -1.51
CA LEU A 10 5.43 4.74 -1.51
C LEU A 10 4.85 3.82 -2.59
N ALA A 11 3.55 3.87 -2.85
CA ALA A 11 2.92 3.09 -3.91
C ALA A 11 3.37 3.56 -5.31
N PHE A 12 3.62 4.86 -5.49
CA PHE A 12 4.10 5.40 -6.76
C PHE A 12 5.59 5.11 -7.01
N PHE A 13 6.46 5.42 -6.05
CA PHE A 13 7.91 5.24 -6.22
C PHE A 13 8.37 3.79 -6.03
N LEU A 14 7.79 3.09 -5.06
CA LEU A 14 8.20 1.75 -4.61
C LEU A 14 7.07 0.72 -4.82
N GLY A 15 6.13 1.02 -5.71
CA GLY A 15 4.99 0.20 -6.04
C GLY A 15 5.34 -1.18 -6.58
N GLY A 16 6.27 -1.23 -7.54
CA GLY A 16 6.76 -2.48 -8.11
C GLY A 16 7.39 -3.43 -7.09
N LEU A 17 7.91 -2.90 -5.99
CA LEU A 17 8.48 -3.68 -4.88
C LEU A 17 7.43 -4.03 -3.80
N GLY A 18 6.26 -3.38 -3.80
CA GLY A 18 5.21 -3.60 -2.80
C GLY A 18 5.47 -3.02 -1.41
N ILE A 19 6.45 -2.11 -1.28
CA ILE A 19 6.88 -1.59 0.04
C ILE A 19 5.78 -0.76 0.73
N HIS A 20 4.87 -0.14 -0.03
CA HIS A 20 3.69 0.52 0.52
C HIS A 20 2.80 -0.43 1.36
N ARG A 21 2.73 -1.73 1.01
CA ARG A 21 1.96 -2.73 1.78
C ARG A 21 2.63 -3.09 3.10
N PHE A 22 3.97 -3.13 3.13
CA PHE A 22 4.72 -3.23 4.38
C PHE A 22 4.46 -2.02 5.29
N TYR A 23 4.40 -0.81 4.72
CA TYR A 23 4.03 0.38 5.47
C TYR A 23 2.61 0.29 6.03
N LEU A 24 1.67 -0.33 5.33
CA LEU A 24 0.28 -0.52 5.79
C LEU A 24 0.11 -1.69 6.78
N GLY A 25 1.17 -2.38 7.17
CA GLY A 25 1.12 -3.54 8.06
C GLY A 25 0.69 -4.85 7.38
N GLN A 26 0.57 -4.86 6.05
CA GLN A 26 0.18 -6.02 5.26
C GLN A 26 1.41 -6.80 4.77
N ASN A 27 2.20 -7.31 5.70
CA ASN A 27 3.49 -7.96 5.44
C ASN A 27 3.38 -9.14 4.46
N GLY A 28 2.34 -9.98 4.60
CA GLY A 28 2.12 -11.13 3.74
C GLY A 28 1.93 -10.75 2.27
N VAL A 29 1.19 -9.67 1.98
CA VAL A 29 1.00 -9.22 0.60
C VAL A 29 2.22 -8.47 0.08
N GLY A 30 2.94 -7.77 0.95
CA GLY A 30 4.24 -7.18 0.60
C GLY A 30 5.26 -8.24 0.14
N ILE A 31 5.35 -9.38 0.85
CA ILE A 31 6.23 -10.50 0.45
C ILE A 31 5.80 -11.07 -0.91
N LEU A 32 4.49 -11.20 -1.14
CA LEU A 32 3.95 -11.63 -2.43
C LEU A 32 4.44 -10.71 -3.56
N TYR A 33 4.40 -9.40 -3.35
CA TYR A 33 4.89 -8.42 -4.33
C TYR A 33 6.40 -8.55 -4.59
N LEU A 34 7.21 -8.83 -3.56
CA LEU A 34 8.66 -9.04 -3.73
C LEU A 34 8.95 -10.27 -4.58
N VAL A 35 8.26 -11.38 -4.35
CA VAL A 35 8.44 -12.62 -5.13
C VAL A 35 7.97 -12.44 -6.58
N PHE A 36 6.91 -11.66 -6.79
CA PHE A 36 6.40 -11.35 -8.13
C PHE A 36 7.06 -10.11 -8.77
N CYS A 37 8.01 -9.44 -8.14
CA CYS A 37 8.59 -8.18 -8.64
C CYS A 37 9.17 -8.32 -10.06
N TRP A 38 9.71 -9.48 -10.40
CA TRP A 38 10.24 -9.81 -11.72
C TRP A 38 9.20 -9.96 -12.84
N THR A 39 7.90 -10.14 -12.52
CA THR A 39 6.86 -10.34 -13.53
C THR A 39 6.22 -9.03 -14.00
N PHE A 40 6.65 -7.88 -13.48
CA PHE A 40 6.06 -6.55 -13.73
C PHE A 40 4.59 -6.38 -13.29
N ILE A 41 3.89 -7.47 -12.95
CA ILE A 41 2.52 -7.48 -12.40
C ILE A 41 2.40 -6.58 -11.16
N PRO A 42 3.33 -6.63 -10.17
CA PRO A 42 3.24 -5.79 -8.98
C PRO A 42 3.27 -4.30 -9.28
N ALA A 43 3.98 -3.89 -10.34
CA ALA A 43 4.04 -2.49 -10.77
C ALA A 43 2.66 -2.02 -11.29
N LEU A 44 1.98 -2.84 -12.08
CA LEU A 44 0.63 -2.54 -12.56
C LEU A 44 -0.38 -2.47 -11.41
N VAL A 45 -0.35 -3.43 -10.48
CA VAL A 45 -1.27 -3.41 -9.34
C VAL A 45 -0.99 -2.21 -8.43
N ALA A 46 0.28 -1.86 -8.18
CA ALA A 46 0.61 -0.68 -7.39
C ALA A 46 0.20 0.64 -8.06
N PHE A 47 0.18 0.69 -9.39
CA PHE A 47 -0.36 1.82 -10.12
C PHE A 47 -1.86 2.02 -9.84
N PHE A 48 -2.66 0.93 -9.86
CA PHE A 48 -4.06 1.00 -9.44
C PHE A 48 -4.21 1.33 -7.95
N ASP A 49 -3.37 0.74 -7.09
CA ASP A 49 -3.38 0.97 -5.64
C ASP A 49 -3.10 2.46 -5.33
N PHE A 50 -2.20 3.11 -6.08
CA PHE A 50 -1.96 4.54 -6.01
C PHE A 50 -3.21 5.39 -6.29
N PHE A 51 -3.95 5.09 -7.37
CA PHE A 51 -5.21 5.77 -7.67
C PHE A 51 -6.25 5.52 -6.59
N VAL A 52 -6.40 4.28 -6.12
CA VAL A 52 -7.31 3.94 -5.02
C VAL A 52 -6.94 4.72 -3.78
N LEU A 53 -5.66 4.78 -3.39
CA LEU A 53 -5.18 5.53 -2.24
C LEU A 53 -5.47 7.03 -2.38
N ILE A 54 -5.26 7.63 -3.56
CA ILE A 54 -5.57 9.04 -3.81
C ILE A 54 -7.07 9.32 -3.68
N PHE A 55 -7.92 8.49 -4.30
CA PHE A 55 -9.37 8.66 -4.26
C PHE A 55 -10.00 8.27 -2.92
N MET A 56 -9.33 7.42 -2.14
CA MET A 56 -9.80 6.98 -0.83
C MET A 56 -9.75 8.13 0.18
N SER A 57 -10.86 8.43 0.86
CA SER A 57 -10.90 9.46 1.92
C SER A 57 -10.03 9.08 3.12
N GLU A 58 -9.45 10.08 3.81
CA GLU A 58 -8.65 9.89 5.03
C GLU A 58 -9.40 9.11 6.10
N ASN A 59 -10.70 9.33 6.28
CA ASN A 59 -11.51 8.61 7.26
C ASN A 59 -11.51 7.10 6.99
N ARG A 60 -11.64 6.70 5.72
CA ARG A 60 -11.58 5.29 5.32
C ARG A 60 -10.20 4.69 5.58
N PHE A 61 -9.15 5.48 5.31
CA PHE A 61 -7.77 5.04 5.53
C PHE A 61 -7.52 4.83 7.02
N ASN A 62 -7.94 5.79 7.84
CA ASN A 62 -7.78 5.75 9.28
C ASN A 62 -8.57 4.57 9.88
N CYS A 63 -9.82 4.36 9.48
CA CYS A 63 -10.62 3.21 9.94
C CYS A 63 -10.00 1.86 9.56
N LYS A 64 -9.38 1.74 8.38
CA LYS A 64 -8.84 0.45 7.90
C LYS A 64 -7.44 0.14 8.44
N TYR A 65 -6.57 1.15 8.55
CA TYR A 65 -5.14 0.95 8.83
C TYR A 65 -4.68 1.49 10.19
N ASN A 66 -5.43 2.39 10.84
CA ASN A 66 -5.05 2.94 12.15
C ASN A 66 -6.01 2.52 13.27
N PHE A 67 -7.29 2.26 12.96
CA PHE A 67 -8.29 1.92 13.96
C PHE A 67 -8.28 0.43 14.33
N ASN A 68 -7.85 -0.45 13.42
CA ASN A 68 -7.71 -1.89 13.68
C ASN A 68 -6.39 -2.26 14.40
N THR A 69 -5.75 -1.27 15.04
CA THR A 69 -4.61 -1.46 15.95
C THR A 69 -5.00 -1.21 17.41
N GLY A 70 -6.29 -1.26 17.72
CA GLY A 70 -6.82 -1.22 19.08
C GLY A 70 -6.88 -2.62 19.68
N PHE A 71 -5.77 -3.06 20.26
CA PHE A 71 -5.77 -3.83 21.51
C PHE A 71 -5.16 -2.93 22.58
#